data_AF-X1MJN3-F1
#
_entry.id   AF-X1MJN3-F1
#
_cell.length_a   1.000
_cell.length_b   1.000
_cell.length_c   1.000
_cell.angle_alpha   90.00
_cell.angle_beta   90.00
_cell.angle_gamma   90.00
#
_symmetry.space_group_name_H-M   'P 1'
#
loop_
_entity.id
_entity.type
_entity.pdbx_description
1 polymer ?
#
loop_
_entity_poly.entity_id
_entity_poly.type
_entity_poly.pdbx_seq_one_letter_code
_entity_poly.pdbx_strand_id
1 'polypeptide(L)'
;MKFFGIFAKWLFVLCLPVLLLTASIALAANSLWLYKYGFEKYNISQTTGLAQSELDKVATGLIRYFNSDEETISLTVMKDGESFELFNGREMAHLKDVKDLFWLDYWALLGTLIYTLSYAGISLFWRKDRRQLAGGLVGGSSLTLALQPYRAYCPSPGSITTLPRHISY
;
A
#
# COMPACT_ATOMS: atom_id res chain seq x y z
N MET A 1 -9.16 19.94 16.34
CA MET A 1 -8.82 19.37 15.02
C MET A 1 -7.43 18.73 14.92
N LYS A 2 -6.46 18.98 15.82
CA LYS A 2 -5.12 18.32 15.79
C LYS A 2 -5.15 16.83 16.15
N PHE A 3 -6.04 16.43 17.06
CA PHE A 3 -6.21 15.02 17.47
C PHE A 3 -6.60 14.10 16.32
N PHE A 4 -7.44 14.56 15.38
CA PHE A 4 -7.89 13.74 14.26
C PHE A 4 -6.75 13.35 13.31
N GLY A 5 -5.82 14.28 13.04
CA GLY A 5 -4.64 13.99 12.21
C GLY A 5 -3.65 13.04 12.91
N ILE A 6 -3.49 13.16 14.22
CA ILE A 6 -2.65 12.24 15.01
C ILE A 6 -3.26 10.84 15.00
N PHE A 7 -4.57 10.72 15.26
CA PHE A 7 -5.29 9.46 15.24
C PHE A 7 -5.20 8.77 13.86
N ALA A 8 -5.47 9.50 12.77
CA ALA A 8 -5.36 8.97 11.42
C ALA A 8 -3.95 8.48 11.08
N LYS A 9 -2.91 9.19 11.55
CA LYS A 9 -1.52 8.74 11.37
C LYS A 9 -1.24 7.43 12.11
N TRP A 10 -1.70 7.29 13.35
CA TRP A 10 -1.54 6.05 14.12
C TRP A 10 -2.30 4.89 13.47
N LEU A 11 -3.53 5.14 13.01
CA LEU A 11 -4.33 4.15 12.29
C LEU A 11 -3.61 3.70 11.00
N PHE A 12 -3.04 4.61 10.24
CA PHE A 12 -2.23 4.28 9.06
C PHE A 12 -1.04 3.38 9.40
N VAL A 13 -0.29 3.70 10.47
CA VAL A 13 0.84 2.88 10.92
C VAL A 13 0.38 1.47 11.31
N LEU A 14 -0.81 1.33 11.92
CA LEU A 14 -1.38 0.04 12.30
C LEU A 14 -1.95 -0.74 11.09
N CYS A 15 -2.50 -0.05 10.08
CA CYS A 15 -3.03 -0.70 8.88
C CYS A 15 -1.95 -1.37 8.03
N LEU A 16 -0.73 -0.83 8.00
CA LEU A 16 0.37 -1.40 7.20
C LEU A 16 0.74 -2.85 7.55
N PRO A 17 0.99 -3.23 8.82
CA PRO A 17 1.28 -4.62 9.16
C PRO A 17 0.08 -5.53 8.91
N VAL A 18 -1.15 -5.05 9.15
CA VAL A 18 -2.37 -5.83 8.86
C VAL A 18 -2.49 -6.09 7.35
N LEU A 19 -2.34 -5.06 6.52
CA LEU A 19 -2.34 -5.18 5.05
C LEU A 19 -1.32 -6.21 4.56
N LEU A 20 -0.09 -6.15 5.07
CA LEU A 20 0.98 -7.07 4.69
C LEU A 20 0.68 -8.50 5.12
N LEU A 21 0.14 -8.67 6.32
CA LEU A 21 -0.25 -9.98 6.85
C LEU A 21 -1.36 -10.60 6.00
N THR A 22 -2.46 -9.88 5.77
CA THR A 22 -3.59 -10.37 4.98
C THR A 22 -3.19 -10.62 3.53
N ALA A 23 -2.35 -9.75 2.94
CA ALA A 23 -1.82 -9.98 1.59
C ALA A 23 -0.96 -11.26 1.52
N SER A 24 -0.14 -11.52 2.54
CA SER A 24 0.70 -12.72 2.61
C SER A 24 -0.15 -13.99 2.75
N ILE A 25 -1.20 -13.95 3.57
CA ILE A 25 -2.16 -15.05 3.73
C ILE A 25 -2.87 -15.33 2.40
N ALA A 26 -3.44 -14.30 1.77
CA ALA A 26 -4.09 -14.42 0.47
C ALA A 26 -3.15 -15.01 -0.60
N LEU A 27 -1.91 -14.54 -0.70
CA LEU A 27 -0.94 -15.08 -1.65
C LEU A 27 -0.59 -16.55 -1.37
N ALA A 28 -0.39 -16.90 -0.10
CA ALA A 28 -0.08 -18.27 0.29
C ALA A 28 -1.26 -19.23 0.01
N ALA A 29 -2.47 -18.82 0.37
CA ALA A 29 -3.69 -19.61 0.20
C ALA A 29 -4.03 -19.87 -1.27
N ASN A 30 -3.66 -18.96 -2.16
CA ASN A 30 -3.89 -19.06 -3.61
C ASN A 30 -2.71 -19.67 -4.38
N SER A 31 -1.64 -20.07 -3.70
CA SER A 31 -0.44 -20.58 -4.35
C SER A 31 -0.52 -22.10 -4.55
N LEU A 32 -0.84 -22.52 -5.78
CA LEU A 32 -0.79 -23.94 -6.15
C LEU A 32 0.60 -24.56 -5.89
N TRP A 33 1.66 -23.78 -6.08
CA TRP A 33 3.03 -24.23 -5.80
C TRP A 33 3.21 -24.60 -4.32
N LEU A 34 2.65 -23.83 -3.39
CA LEU A 34 2.76 -24.10 -1.96
C LEU A 34 2.03 -25.39 -1.56
N TYR A 35 0.86 -25.66 -2.16
CA TYR A 35 0.15 -26.92 -2.00
C TYR A 35 0.98 -28.11 -2.50
N LYS A 36 1.53 -28.02 -3.72
CA LYS A 36 2.38 -29.07 -4.31
C LYS A 36 3.61 -29.34 -3.46
N TYR A 37 4.29 -28.29 -3.03
CA TYR A 37 5.42 -28.39 -2.12
C TYR A 37 5.04 -29.09 -0.80
N GLY A 38 3.88 -28.78 -0.23
CA GLY A 38 3.36 -29.45 0.96
C GLY A 38 3.11 -30.95 0.71
N PHE A 39 2.49 -31.29 -0.41
CA PHE A 39 2.22 -32.69 -0.77
C PHE A 39 3.50 -33.51 -0.94
N GLU A 40 4.51 -32.93 -1.58
CA GLU A 40 5.82 -33.56 -1.75
C GLU A 40 6.55 -33.70 -0.42
N LYS A 41 6.65 -32.60 0.36
CA LYS A 41 7.34 -32.56 1.65
C LYS A 41 6.81 -33.59 2.64
N TYR A 42 5.50 -33.81 2.66
CA TYR A 42 4.86 -34.76 3.57
C TYR A 42 4.54 -36.12 2.92
N ASN A 43 5.04 -36.39 1.71
CA ASN A 43 4.82 -37.64 0.98
C ASN A 43 3.33 -38.04 0.93
N ILE A 44 2.44 -37.08 0.69
CA ILE A 44 0.99 -37.28 0.74
C ILE A 44 0.53 -38.34 -0.28
N SER A 45 1.16 -38.38 -1.45
CA SER A 45 0.89 -39.42 -2.45
C SER A 45 1.13 -40.83 -1.91
N GLN A 46 2.22 -41.05 -1.17
CA GLN A 46 2.58 -42.36 -0.62
C GLN A 46 1.69 -42.75 0.57
N THR A 47 1.31 -41.78 1.40
CA THR A 47 0.48 -42.03 2.60
C THR A 47 -0.99 -42.25 2.26
N THR A 48 -1.51 -41.53 1.27
CA THR A 48 -2.93 -41.62 0.85
C THR A 48 -3.15 -42.64 -0.26
N GLY A 49 -2.10 -42.98 -1.03
CA GLY A 49 -2.18 -43.80 -2.25
C GLY A 49 -2.71 -43.01 -3.46
N LEU A 50 -2.87 -41.68 -3.36
CA LEU A 50 -3.33 -40.86 -4.47
C LEU A 50 -2.20 -40.55 -5.44
N ALA A 51 -2.49 -40.65 -6.74
CA ALA A 51 -1.55 -40.21 -7.78
C ALA A 51 -1.33 -38.70 -7.69
N GLN A 52 -0.14 -38.24 -8.09
CA GLN A 52 0.21 -36.81 -8.06
C GLN A 52 -0.78 -35.94 -8.87
N SER A 53 -1.29 -36.46 -9.98
CA SER A 53 -2.31 -35.79 -10.79
C SER A 53 -3.64 -35.58 -10.05
N GLU A 54 -4.01 -36.51 -9.16
CA GLU A 54 -5.21 -36.38 -8.33
C GLU A 54 -4.98 -35.34 -7.22
N LEU A 55 -3.81 -35.34 -6.60
CA LEU A 55 -3.45 -34.30 -5.63
C LEU A 55 -3.45 -32.89 -6.26
N ASP A 56 -2.96 -32.75 -7.49
CA ASP A 56 -3.02 -31.50 -8.24
C ASP A 56 -4.46 -31.04 -8.50
N LYS A 57 -5.37 -31.97 -8.83
CA LYS A 57 -6.81 -31.69 -8.96
C LYS A 57 -7.40 -31.22 -7.63
N VAL A 58 -7.04 -31.87 -6.52
CA VAL A 58 -7.50 -31.51 -5.17
C VAL A 58 -7.08 -30.10 -4.81
N ALA A 59 -5.79 -29.76 -4.97
CA ALA A 59 -5.31 -28.41 -4.67
C ALA A 59 -6.00 -27.34 -5.52
N THR A 60 -6.12 -27.59 -6.83
CA THR A 60 -6.79 -26.66 -7.74
C THR A 60 -8.26 -26.48 -7.37
N GLY A 61 -8.95 -27.57 -7.01
CA GLY A 61 -10.34 -27.55 -6.58
C GLY A 61 -10.55 -26.82 -5.26
N LEU A 62 -9.68 -27.02 -4.28
CA LEU A 62 -9.71 -26.30 -3.01
C LEU A 62 -9.51 -24.79 -3.21
N ILE A 63 -8.48 -24.41 -3.98
CA ILE A 63 -8.25 -22.99 -4.32
C ILE A 63 -9.49 -22.41 -5.01
N ARG A 64 -10.07 -23.12 -5.97
CA ARG A 64 -11.29 -22.67 -6.66
C ARG A 64 -12.46 -22.52 -5.68
N TYR A 65 -12.68 -23.48 -4.79
CA TYR A 65 -13.77 -23.44 -3.82
C TYR A 65 -13.68 -22.24 -2.87
N PHE A 66 -12.48 -21.94 -2.35
CA PHE A 66 -12.30 -20.79 -1.45
C PHE A 66 -12.54 -19.44 -2.15
N ASN A 67 -12.34 -19.38 -3.48
CA ASN A 67 -12.53 -18.17 -4.28
C ASN A 67 -13.86 -18.12 -5.06
N SER A 68 -14.75 -19.08 -4.89
CA SER A 68 -16.07 -19.10 -5.53
C SER A 68 -17.17 -18.65 -4.58
N ASP A 69 -18.38 -18.47 -5.09
CA ASP A 69 -19.59 -18.26 -4.28
C ASP A 69 -20.29 -19.60 -3.93
N GLU A 70 -19.68 -20.75 -4.24
CA GLU A 70 -20.28 -22.06 -4.00
C GLU A 70 -20.30 -22.41 -2.50
N GLU A 71 -21.44 -22.82 -1.95
CA GLU A 71 -21.53 -23.12 -0.51
C GLU A 71 -20.80 -24.42 -0.12
N THR A 72 -20.79 -25.40 -1.00
CA THR A 72 -20.30 -26.76 -0.71
C THR A 72 -19.27 -27.21 -1.72
N ILE A 73 -18.16 -27.77 -1.24
CA ILE A 73 -17.14 -28.39 -2.08
C ILE A 73 -17.52 -29.83 -2.41
N SER A 74 -17.62 -30.16 -3.70
CA SER A 74 -17.69 -31.55 -4.17
C SER A 74 -16.45 -31.84 -4.99
N LEU A 75 -15.55 -32.66 -4.44
CA LEU A 75 -14.31 -33.06 -5.07
C LEU A 75 -14.22 -34.58 -5.10
N THR A 76 -14.28 -35.13 -6.30
CA THR A 76 -14.10 -36.56 -6.55
C THR A 76 -12.68 -36.83 -6.99
N VAL A 77 -12.04 -37.81 -6.37
CA VAL A 77 -10.69 -38.28 -6.72
C VAL A 77 -10.72 -39.74 -7.11
N MET A 78 -9.75 -40.16 -7.92
CA MET A 78 -9.56 -41.56 -8.27
C MET A 78 -8.46 -42.22 -7.44
N LYS A 79 -8.75 -43.40 -6.90
CA LYS A 79 -7.78 -44.27 -6.24
C LYS A 79 -8.03 -45.71 -6.65
N ASP A 80 -6.99 -46.39 -7.11
CA ASP A 80 -7.03 -47.81 -7.51
C ASP A 80 -8.15 -48.17 -8.52
N GLY A 81 -8.55 -47.22 -9.37
CA GLY A 81 -9.61 -47.40 -10.37
C GLY A 81 -11.02 -47.08 -9.86
N GLU A 82 -11.20 -46.78 -8.58
CA GLU A 82 -12.47 -46.35 -8.00
C GLU A 82 -12.49 -44.84 -7.76
N SER A 83 -13.61 -44.21 -8.13
CA SER A 83 -13.87 -42.79 -7.85
C SER A 83 -14.62 -42.66 -6.52
N PHE A 84 -14.14 -41.80 -5.63
CA PHE A 84 -14.82 -41.50 -4.37
C PHE A 84 -14.78 -39.99 -4.07
N GLU A 85 -15.75 -39.51 -3.29
CA GLU A 85 -15.74 -38.14 -2.79
C GLU A 85 -14.68 -37.99 -1.70
N LEU A 86 -13.78 -37.03 -1.89
CA LEU A 86 -12.65 -36.82 -0.98
C LEU A 86 -13.11 -36.34 0.40
N PHE A 87 -14.19 -35.56 0.45
CA PHE A 87 -14.70 -34.96 1.66
C PHE A 87 -16.07 -35.51 2.01
N ASN A 88 -16.26 -35.86 3.28
CA ASN A 88 -17.59 -36.21 3.81
C ASN A 88 -18.35 -34.93 4.22
N GLY A 89 -19.67 -35.02 4.44
CA GLY A 89 -20.51 -33.86 4.79
C GLY A 89 -20.06 -33.09 6.04
N ARG A 90 -19.45 -33.77 7.02
CA ARG A 90 -18.86 -33.11 8.20
C ARG A 90 -17.63 -32.27 7.86
N GLU A 91 -16.77 -32.77 6.96
CA GLU A 91 -15.57 -32.08 6.52
C GLU A 91 -15.92 -30.90 5.60
N MET A 92 -16.95 -31.06 4.76
CA MET A 92 -17.50 -29.97 3.94
C MET A 92 -18.01 -28.81 4.81
N ALA A 93 -18.72 -29.10 5.90
CA ALA A 93 -19.19 -28.08 6.84
C ALA A 93 -18.02 -27.35 7.53
N HIS A 94 -16.94 -28.08 7.86
CA HIS A 94 -15.73 -27.47 8.41
C HIS A 94 -15.01 -26.59 7.38
N LEU A 95 -14.93 -27.02 6.12
CA LEU A 95 -14.34 -26.23 5.04
C LEU A 95 -15.12 -24.95 4.73
N LYS A 96 -16.44 -24.94 4.96
CA LYS A 96 -17.27 -23.72 4.85
C LYS A 96 -16.85 -22.66 5.87
N ASP A 97 -16.62 -23.04 7.12
CA ASP A 97 -16.12 -22.11 8.15
C ASP A 97 -14.73 -21.54 7.79
N VAL A 98 -13.84 -22.39 7.29
CA VAL A 98 -12.52 -21.95 6.78
C VAL A 98 -12.66 -21.00 5.59
N LYS A 99 -13.64 -21.23 4.70
CA LYS A 99 -13.93 -20.33 3.58
C LYS A 99 -14.38 -18.95 4.07
N ASP A 100 -15.26 -18.90 5.06
CA ASP A 100 -15.71 -17.63 5.65
C ASP A 100 -14.53 -16.85 6.26
N LEU A 101 -13.55 -17.55 6.85
CA LEU A 101 -12.33 -16.93 7.36
C LEU A 101 -11.45 -16.35 6.24
N PHE A 102 -11.31 -17.05 5.09
CA PHE A 102 -10.62 -16.49 3.92
C PHE A 102 -11.31 -15.25 3.37
N TRP A 103 -12.65 -15.26 3.31
CA TRP A 103 -13.41 -14.10 2.89
C TRP A 103 -13.23 -12.92 3.86
N LEU A 104 -13.19 -13.18 5.17
CA LEU A 104 -12.88 -12.16 6.17
C LEU A 104 -11.47 -11.57 5.96
N ASP A 105 -10.47 -12.41 5.67
CA ASP A 105 -9.12 -11.97 5.31
C ASP A 105 -9.12 -11.07 4.08
N TYR A 106 -9.87 -11.44 3.03
CA TYR A 106 -9.99 -10.63 1.81
C TYR A 106 -10.68 -9.28 2.06
N TRP A 107 -11.73 -9.25 2.88
CA TRP A 107 -12.39 -8.01 3.29
C TRP A 107 -11.45 -7.11 4.10
N ALA A 108 -10.67 -7.69 5.02
CA ALA A 108 -9.67 -6.97 5.79
C ALA A 108 -8.55 -6.41 4.89
N LEU A 109 -8.07 -7.22 3.94
CA LEU A 109 -7.10 -6.80 2.93
C LEU A 109 -7.64 -5.63 2.11
N LEU A 110 -8.86 -5.73 1.57
CA LEU A 110 -9.47 -4.69 0.77
C LEU A 110 -9.67 -3.40 1.56
N GLY A 111 -10.20 -3.50 2.78
CA GLY A 111 -10.44 -2.35 3.65
C GLY A 111 -9.14 -1.62 4.02
N THR A 112 -8.11 -2.37 4.44
CA THR A 112 -6.81 -1.79 4.77
C THR A 112 -6.09 -1.23 3.53
N LEU A 113 -6.26 -1.83 2.37
CA LEU A 113 -5.69 -1.35 1.11
C LEU A 113 -6.31 -0.03 0.69
N ILE A 114 -7.65 0.05 0.65
CA ILE A 114 -8.39 1.27 0.32
C ILE A 114 -8.00 2.40 1.27
N TYR A 115 -7.97 2.12 2.58
CA TYR A 115 -7.58 3.12 3.58
C TYR A 115 -6.13 3.61 3.37
N THR A 116 -5.19 2.70 3.19
CA THR A 116 -3.76 3.02 2.99
C THR A 116 -3.55 3.85 1.74
N LEU A 117 -4.17 3.47 0.61
CA LEU A 117 -4.08 4.22 -0.65
C LEU A 117 -4.75 5.59 -0.55
N SER A 118 -5.92 5.68 0.09
CA SER A 118 -6.62 6.96 0.29
C SER A 118 -5.79 7.92 1.13
N TYR A 119 -5.25 7.44 2.27
CA TYR A 119 -4.42 8.27 3.15
C TYR A 119 -3.12 8.71 2.45
N ALA A 120 -2.44 7.79 1.74
CA ALA A 120 -1.24 8.10 0.98
C ALA A 120 -1.53 9.11 -0.15
N GLY A 121 -2.61 8.92 -0.90
CA GLY A 121 -3.03 9.79 -1.99
C GLY A 121 -3.32 11.22 -1.52
N ILE A 122 -4.12 11.36 -0.46
CA ILE A 122 -4.44 12.66 0.15
C ILE A 122 -3.16 13.35 0.68
N SER A 123 -2.31 12.60 1.39
CA SER A 123 -1.04 13.11 1.93
C SER A 123 -0.09 13.61 0.82
N LEU A 124 0.04 12.83 -0.26
CA LEU A 124 0.88 13.22 -1.41
C LEU A 124 0.29 14.40 -2.18
N PHE A 125 -1.03 14.47 -2.33
CA PHE A 125 -1.72 15.59 -2.99
C PHE A 125 -1.46 16.91 -2.26
N TRP A 126 -1.67 16.95 -0.94
CA TRP A 126 -1.36 18.15 -0.15
C TRP A 126 0.13 18.51 -0.14
N ARG A 127 1.03 17.52 -0.23
CA ARG A 127 2.47 17.78 -0.32
C ARG A 127 2.87 18.35 -1.68
N LYS A 128 2.21 17.94 -2.76
CA LYS A 128 2.42 18.46 -4.12
C LYS A 128 1.98 19.92 -4.23
N ASP A 129 0.79 20.24 -3.72
CA ASP A 129 0.26 21.60 -3.72
C ASP A 129 1.16 22.55 -2.92
N ARG A 130 1.62 22.14 -1.72
CA ARG A 130 2.62 22.90 -0.96
C ARG A 130 3.95 23.11 -1.69
N ARG A 131 4.43 22.13 -2.48
CA ARG A 131 5.65 22.27 -3.28
C ARG A 131 5.46 23.23 -4.46
N GLN A 132 4.29 23.21 -5.10
CA GLN A 132 3.94 24.13 -6.19
C GLN A 132 3.78 25.57 -5.67
N LEU A 133 3.13 25.75 -4.52
CA LEU A 133 3.02 27.04 -3.85
C LEU A 133 4.38 27.56 -3.37
N ALA A 134 5.25 26.70 -2.83
CA ALA A 134 6.61 27.08 -2.46
C ALA A 134 7.45 27.49 -3.70
N GLY A 135 7.30 26.79 -4.82
CA GLY A 135 7.90 27.20 -6.10
C GLY A 135 7.40 28.55 -6.60
N GLY A 136 6.08 28.81 -6.48
CA GLY A 136 5.48 30.10 -6.81
C GLY A 136 5.92 31.25 -5.90
N LEU A 137 6.12 31.00 -4.61
CA LEU A 137 6.62 31.97 -3.62
C LEU A 137 8.09 32.36 -3.85
N VAL A 138 8.93 31.39 -4.22
CA VAL A 138 10.34 31.65 -4.59
C VAL A 138 10.43 32.43 -5.92
N GLY A 139 9.55 32.12 -6.88
CA GLY A 139 9.42 32.88 -8.14
C GLY A 139 8.95 34.31 -7.92
N GLY A 140 7.94 34.52 -7.07
CA GLY A 140 7.39 35.84 -6.74
C GLY A 140 8.37 36.73 -5.98
N SER A 141 9.13 36.14 -5.03
CA SER A 141 10.13 36.88 -4.24
C SER A 141 11.29 37.41 -5.10
N SER A 142 11.66 36.67 -6.16
CA SER A 142 12.67 37.12 -7.13
C SER A 142 12.22 38.35 -7.92
N LEU A 143 10.92 38.45 -8.23
CA LEU A 143 10.36 39.58 -8.98
C LEU A 143 10.34 40.87 -8.12
N THR A 144 10.14 40.75 -6.80
CA THR A 144 10.11 41.90 -5.90
C THR A 144 11.50 42.52 -5.71
N LEU A 145 12.55 41.71 -5.69
CA LEU A 145 13.94 42.18 -5.65
C LEU A 145 14.37 42.84 -6.97
N ALA A 146 13.86 42.37 -8.11
CA ALA A 146 14.14 42.98 -9.42
C ALA A 146 13.41 44.31 -9.63
N LEU A 147 12.25 44.51 -8.98
CA LEU A 147 11.43 45.72 -9.13
C LEU A 147 11.82 46.85 -8.16
N GLN A 148 12.81 46.65 -7.29
CA GLN A 148 13.31 47.73 -6.44
C GLN A 148 14.28 48.59 -7.26
N PRO A 149 13.88 49.80 -7.70
CA PRO A 149 14.78 50.66 -8.45
C PRO A 149 15.87 51.12 -7.48
N TYR A 150 17.11 50.77 -7.77
CA TYR A 150 18.31 51.37 -7.19
C TYR A 150 18.40 52.83 -7.65
N ARG A 151 17.47 53.67 -7.21
CA ARG A 151 17.56 55.11 -7.36
C ARG A 151 18.54 55.63 -6.31
N ALA A 152 19.82 55.36 -6.52
CA ALA A 152 20.90 56.01 -5.79
C ALA A 152 20.95 57.47 -6.24
N TYR A 153 20.42 58.28 -5.35
CA TYR A 153 20.41 59.72 -5.25
C TYR A 153 21.80 60.33 -5.55
N CYS A 154 21.86 61.27 -6.49
CA CYS A 154 23.05 62.06 -6.81
C CYS A 154 22.85 63.46 -6.20
N PRO A 155 23.71 63.94 -5.28
CA PRO A 155 23.79 65.36 -4.96
C PRO A 155 25.02 65.98 -5.64
N SER A 156 24.77 66.94 -6.52
CA SER A 156 25.78 67.86 -7.06
C SER A 156 26.21 68.86 -5.96
N PRO A 157 27.52 69.05 -5.68
CA PRO A 157 27.97 70.17 -4.87
C PRO A 157 28.44 71.32 -5.77
N GLY A 158 27.62 72.36 -5.84
CA GLY A 158 28.02 73.67 -6.32
C GLY A 158 28.88 74.42 -5.28
N SER A 159 29.89 75.12 -5.81
CA SER A 159 30.43 76.41 -5.36
C SER A 159 30.61 76.65 -3.85
N ILE A 160 31.85 76.55 -3.38
CA ILE A 160 32.30 77.23 -2.15
C ILE A 160 33.31 78.32 -2.53
N THR A 161 32.85 79.54 -2.30
CA THR A 161 33.49 80.84 -2.30
C THR A 161 34.72 80.86 -1.38
N THR A 162 35.88 81.28 -1.88
CA THR A 162 37.04 81.65 -1.06
C THR A 162 37.22 83.17 -1.09
N LEU A 163 37.03 83.82 0.06
CA LEU A 163 37.41 85.21 0.34
C LEU A 163 38.40 85.20 1.54
N PRO A 164 39.26 86.23 1.65
CA PRO A 164 40.62 86.12 2.18
C PRO A 164 40.67 86.33 3.69
N ARG A 165 41.72 85.80 4.33
CA ARG A 165 42.17 86.31 5.63
C ARG A 165 43.69 86.42 5.70
N HIS A 166 44.05 87.63 6.08
CA HIS A 166 45.34 88.29 6.21
C HIS A 166 46.16 87.77 7.43
N ILE A 167 47.50 87.85 7.33
CA ILE A 167 48.54 88.14 8.38
C ILE A 167 49.36 86.98 9.01
N SER A 168 50.69 87.25 9.07
CA SER A 168 51.82 86.71 9.87
C SER A 168 52.73 85.74 9.07
N TYR A 169 54.02 85.98 8.79
CA TYR A 169 55.06 86.90 9.27
C TYR A 169 55.95 87.34 8.10
#